data_AF-A0A815WQL1-F1
#
_entry.id   AF-A0A815WQL1-F1
#
_cell.length_a   1.000
_cell.length_b   1.000
_cell.length_c   1.000
_cell.angle_alpha   90.00
_cell.angle_beta   90.00
_cell.angle_gamma   90.00
#
_symmetry.space_group_name_H-M   'P 1'
#
loop_
_entity.id
_entity.type
_entity.pdbx_description
1 polymer ?
#
loop_
_entity_poly.entity_id
_entity_poly.type
_entity_poly.pdbx_seq_one_letter_code
_entity_poly.pdbx_strand_id
1 'polypeptide(L)'
;DQGGKGKKRKRLNGAGAKLSYADLDDRLIRWYRSKRGLNQADVNVSKEKVTFKGMVREGYRICSELKTNQPSNKWFTRFLKRHRLSLQKPVRKQK
;
A
#
# COMPACT_ATOMS: atom_id res chain seq x y z
N ASP A 1 37.44 33.13 20.19
CA ASP A 1 36.61 33.60 19.06
C ASP A 1 36.01 32.40 18.32
N GLN A 2 34.83 31.91 18.74
CA GLN A 2 34.06 30.89 18.00
C GLN A 2 32.57 31.08 18.31
N GLY A 3 31.81 31.57 17.34
CA GLY A 3 30.36 31.78 17.45
C GLY A 3 29.65 31.44 16.14
N GLY A 4 29.73 30.17 15.73
CA GLY A 4 29.09 29.66 14.52
C GLY A 4 27.57 29.82 14.56
N LYS A 5 27.02 30.57 13.60
CA LYS A 5 25.58 30.76 13.39
C LYS A 5 24.89 29.43 13.06
N GLY A 6 24.32 28.78 14.07
CA GLY A 6 23.45 27.62 13.90
C GLY A 6 22.13 28.02 13.24
N LYS A 7 21.99 27.77 11.93
CA LYS A 7 20.71 27.86 11.21
C LYS A 7 19.64 27.05 11.96
N LYS A 8 18.61 27.72 12.48
CA LYS A 8 17.40 27.08 13.01
C LYS A 8 16.82 26.16 11.93
N ARG A 9 17.01 24.84 12.08
CA ARG A 9 16.36 23.83 11.25
C ARG A 9 14.84 23.98 11.46
N LYS A 10 14.13 24.53 10.46
CA LYS A 10 12.67 24.46 10.41
C LYS A 10 12.28 22.99 10.50
N ARG A 11 11.66 22.58 11.60
CA ARG A 11 11.06 21.26 11.73
C ARG A 11 10.02 21.13 10.62
N LEU A 12 10.16 20.11 9.78
CA LEU A 12 9.15 19.76 8.79
C LEU A 12 7.91 19.28 9.56
N ASN A 13 6.94 20.16 9.74
CA ASN A 13 5.62 19.81 10.26
C ASN A 13 4.97 18.86 9.24
N GLY A 14 5.06 17.56 9.48
CA GLY A 14 4.50 16.55 8.57
C GLY A 14 4.79 15.08 8.90
N ALA A 15 5.61 14.77 9.90
CA ALA A 15 5.97 13.39 10.25
C ALA A 15 4.89 12.60 11.02
N GLY A 16 3.61 13.01 10.94
CA GLY A 16 2.54 12.41 11.74
C GLY A 16 1.14 12.53 11.14
N ALA A 17 1.01 12.77 9.83
CA ALA A 17 -0.30 12.80 9.19
C ALA A 17 -0.96 11.41 9.32
N LYS A 18 -1.99 11.32 10.18
CA LYS A 18 -2.78 10.12 10.40
C LYS A 18 -3.27 9.59 9.05
N LEU A 19 -2.97 8.33 8.75
CA LEU A 19 -3.39 7.72 7.50
C LEU A 19 -4.92 7.71 7.46
N SER A 20 -5.54 8.32 6.43
CA SER A 20 -7.00 8.43 6.32
C SER A 20 -7.73 7.08 6.19
N TYR A 21 -6.99 5.96 6.13
CA TYR A 21 -7.47 4.60 5.92
C TYR A 21 -6.51 3.58 6.57
N ALA A 22 -6.06 3.83 7.80
CA ALA A 22 -5.05 2.98 8.46
C ALA A 22 -5.49 1.50 8.56
N ASP A 23 -6.71 1.25 9.03
CA ASP A 23 -7.22 -0.12 9.20
C ASP A 23 -7.40 -0.85 7.86
N LEU A 24 -7.81 -0.12 6.82
CA LEU A 24 -7.88 -0.66 5.46
C LEU A 24 -6.48 -0.98 4.93
N ASP A 25 -5.51 -0.10 5.16
CA ASP A 25 -4.12 -0.28 4.74
C ASP A 25 -3.53 -1.58 5.33
N ASP A 26 -3.75 -1.79 6.63
CA ASP A 26 -3.30 -2.98 7.37
C ASP A 26 -4.00 -4.27 6.93
N ARG A 27 -5.31 -4.24 6.72
CA ARG A 27 -6.04 -5.43 6.23
C ARG A 27 -5.66 -5.77 4.79
N LEU A 28 -5.55 -4.76 3.93
CA LEU A 28 -5.26 -4.95 2.51
C LEU A 28 -3.82 -5.43 2.29
N ILE A 29 -2.84 -4.99 3.09
CA ILE A 29 -1.46 -5.51 2.98
C ILE A 29 -1.35 -6.97 3.42
N ARG A 30 -2.07 -7.38 4.48
CA ARG A 30 -2.12 -8.78 4.93
C ARG A 30 -2.71 -9.68 3.85
N TRP A 31 -3.82 -9.27 3.26
CA TRP A 31 -4.44 -9.96 2.12
C TRP A 31 -3.48 -10.06 0.93
N TYR A 32 -2.83 -8.95 0.55
CA TYR A 32 -1.91 -8.92 -0.58
C TYR A 32 -0.74 -9.90 -0.38
N ARG A 33 -0.15 -9.91 0.82
CA ARG A 33 0.97 -10.82 1.17
C ARG A 33 0.54 -12.29 1.18
N SER A 34 -0.66 -12.58 1.69
CA SER A 34 -1.24 -13.93 1.66
C SER A 34 -1.39 -14.43 0.22
N LYS A 35 -1.92 -13.62 -0.70
CA LYS A 35 -2.10 -14.01 -2.11
C LYS A 35 -0.80 -14.25 -2.88
N ARG A 36 0.30 -13.61 -2.48
CA ARG A 36 1.62 -13.82 -3.11
C ARG A 36 2.42 -14.97 -2.50
N GLY A 37 1.90 -15.68 -1.52
CA GLY A 37 2.61 -16.75 -0.81
C GLY A 37 3.84 -16.24 -0.04
N LEU A 38 3.88 -14.94 0.30
CA LEU A 38 5.02 -14.34 1.01
C LEU A 38 5.09 -14.73 2.50
N ASN A 39 4.11 -15.47 3.00
CA ASN A 39 3.98 -15.84 4.41
C ASN A 39 3.97 -17.37 4.66
N GLN A 40 4.13 -18.23 3.65
CA GLN A 40 4.14 -19.67 3.88
C GLN A 40 5.27 -20.34 3.09
N ALA A 41 6.09 -21.08 3.83
CA ALA A 41 7.16 -21.95 3.33
C ALA A 41 6.61 -23.22 2.64
N ASP A 42 5.33 -23.25 2.28
CA ASP A 42 4.67 -24.41 1.73
C ASP A 42 4.65 -24.41 0.20
N VAL A 43 5.18 -25.51 -0.31
CA VAL A 43 5.25 -25.94 -1.69
C VAL A 43 3.81 -26.03 -2.23
N ASN A 44 3.55 -25.50 -3.43
CA ASN A 44 2.27 -25.57 -4.18
C ASN A 44 1.11 -24.61 -3.87
N VAL A 45 1.32 -23.47 -3.21
CA VAL A 45 0.32 -22.38 -3.31
C VAL A 45 0.54 -21.63 -4.62
N SER A 46 -0.34 -21.86 -5.60
CA SER A 46 -0.42 -21.08 -6.84
C SER A 46 -0.31 -19.60 -6.52
N LYS A 47 0.81 -18.97 -6.91
CA LYS A 47 1.05 -17.53 -6.74
C LYS A 47 0.01 -16.77 -7.56
N GLU A 48 -1.15 -16.54 -6.97
CA GLU A 48 -2.26 -15.91 -7.65
C GLU A 48 -1.84 -14.48 -8.03
N LYS A 49 -2.00 -14.15 -9.31
CA LYS A 49 -1.60 -12.84 -9.82
C LYS A 49 -2.52 -11.78 -9.25
N VAL A 50 -2.05 -11.04 -8.24
CA VAL A 50 -2.77 -9.86 -7.74
C VAL A 50 -2.72 -8.77 -8.80
N THR A 51 -3.86 -8.51 -9.44
CA THR A 51 -4.06 -7.40 -10.39
C THR A 51 -4.55 -6.16 -9.65
N PHE A 52 -4.39 -4.98 -10.27
CA PHE A 52 -4.90 -3.73 -9.69
C PHE A 52 -6.41 -3.80 -9.44
N LYS A 53 -7.17 -4.34 -10.40
CA LYS A 53 -8.63 -4.52 -10.29
C LYS A 53 -9.00 -5.45 -9.14
N GLY A 54 -8.28 -6.56 -8.96
CA GLY A 54 -8.47 -7.47 -7.83
C GLY A 54 -8.23 -6.79 -6.49
N MET A 55 -7.14 -6.03 -6.38
CA MET A 55 -6.82 -5.26 -5.18
C MET A 55 -7.86 -4.18 -4.87
N VAL A 56 -8.39 -3.48 -5.87
CA VAL A 56 -9.46 -2.49 -5.68
C VAL A 56 -10.74 -3.15 -5.20
N ARG A 57 -11.14 -4.28 -5.81
CA ARG A 57 -12.33 -5.04 -5.40
C ARG A 57 -12.21 -5.48 -3.93
N GLU A 58 -11.07 -6.04 -3.54
CA GLU A 58 -10.87 -6.45 -2.15
C GLU A 58 -10.85 -5.25 -1.20
N GLY A 59 -10.22 -4.14 -1.60
CA GLY A 59 -10.24 -2.90 -0.82
C GLY A 59 -11.66 -2.41 -0.55
N TYR A 60 -12.55 -2.45 -1.54
CA TYR A 60 -13.96 -2.08 -1.36
C TYR A 60 -14.72 -3.04 -0.44
N ARG A 61 -14.46 -4.35 -0.55
CA ARG A 61 -15.01 -5.33 0.39
C ARG A 61 -14.59 -5.02 1.82
N ILE A 62 -13.30 -4.81 2.07
CA ILE A 62 -12.77 -4.45 3.39
C ILE A 62 -13.39 -3.12 3.88
N CYS A 63 -13.58 -2.14 3.00
CA CYS A 63 -14.24 -0.89 3.38
C CYS A 63 -15.69 -1.12 3.83
N SER A 64 -16.41 -2.00 3.16
CA SER A 64 -17.77 -2.38 3.54
C SER A 64 -17.81 -3.06 4.91
N GLU A 65 -16.84 -3.94 5.21
CA GLU A 65 -16.71 -4.57 6.52
C GLU A 65 -16.36 -3.56 7.62
N LEU A 66 -15.52 -2.58 7.31
CA LEU A 66 -15.11 -1.51 8.23
C LEU A 66 -16.15 -0.36 8.34
N LYS A 67 -17.25 -0.42 7.58
CA LYS A 67 -18.25 0.65 7.47
C LYS A 67 -17.61 2.03 7.18
N THR A 68 -16.58 2.05 6.35
CA THR A 68 -15.84 3.26 5.96
C THR A 68 -16.08 3.61 4.50
N ASN A 69 -15.84 4.88 4.15
CA ASN A 69 -15.92 5.36 2.78
C ASN A 69 -14.97 4.59 1.86
N GLN A 70 -15.38 4.45 0.59
CA GLN A 70 -14.53 3.81 -0.41
C GLN A 70 -13.36 4.75 -0.79
N PRO A 71 -12.12 4.26 -0.78
CA PRO A 71 -10.97 5.05 -1.19
C PRO A 71 -10.92 5.22 -2.71
N SER A 72 -10.32 6.31 -3.18
CA SER A 72 -10.11 6.54 -4.60
C SER A 72 -9.03 5.62 -5.21
N ASN A 73 -9.04 5.45 -6.53
CA ASN A 73 -7.97 4.76 -7.28
C ASN A 73 -6.56 5.36 -6.99
N LYS A 74 -6.48 6.67 -6.70
CA LYS A 74 -5.23 7.33 -6.30
C LYS A 74 -4.74 6.82 -4.95
N TRP A 75 -5.64 6.54 -4.01
CA TRP A 75 -5.29 5.95 -2.71
C TRP A 75 -4.67 4.56 -2.89
N PHE A 76 -5.27 3.70 -3.73
CA PHE A 76 -4.70 2.38 -4.05
C PHE A 76 -3.32 2.47 -4.70
N THR A 77 -3.11 3.46 -5.57
CA THR A 77 -1.78 3.73 -6.15
C THR A 77 -0.78 4.15 -5.08
N ARG A 78 -1.19 4.97 -4.10
CA ARG A 78 -0.36 5.35 -2.95
C ARG A 78 -0.11 4.18 -2.00
N PHE A 79 -1.08 3.30 -1.79
CA PHE A 79 -0.94 2.05 -1.03
C PHE A 79 0.20 1.19 -1.59
N LEU A 80 0.22 0.96 -2.91
CA LEU A 80 1.30 0.22 -3.57
C LEU A 80 2.66 0.87 -3.33
N LYS A 81 2.76 2.20 -3.47
CA LYS A 81 4.01 2.94 -3.23
C LYS A 81 4.45 2.87 -1.76
N ARG A 82 3.52 3.04 -0.82
CA ARG A 82 3.77 3.01 0.64
C ARG A 82 4.35 1.68 1.07
N HIS A 83 3.81 0.58 0.56
CA HIS A 83 4.24 -0.78 0.87
C HIS A 83 5.31 -1.33 -0.08
N ARG A 84 5.84 -0.50 -0.99
CA ARG A 84 6.83 -0.90 -2.01
C ARG A 84 6.39 -2.12 -2.82
N LEU A 85 5.09 -2.20 -3.11
CA LEU A 85 4.49 -3.29 -3.87
C LEU A 85 4.54 -2.99 -5.35
N SER A 86 4.93 -4.00 -6.13
CA SER A 86 4.82 -3.97 -7.59
C SER A 86 3.71 -4.92 -8.01
N LEU A 87 2.72 -4.37 -8.72
CA LEU A 87 1.80 -5.21 -9.49
C LEU A 87 2.52 -5.67 -10.74
N GLN A 88 2.46 -6.97 -11.03
CA GLN A 88 2.95 -7.46 -12.32
C GLN A 88 2.13 -6.78 -13.42
N LYS A 89 2.79 -5.91 -14.20
CA LYS A 89 2.19 -5.34 -15.40
C LYS A 89 1.91 -6.52 -16.34
N PRO A 90 0.70 -6.63 -16.92
CA PRO A 90 0.47 -7.59 -17.98
C PRO A 90 1.49 -7.30 -19.08
N VAL A 91 2.20 -8.33 -19.54
CA VAL A 91 3.13 -8.22 -20.67
C VAL A 91 2.31 -7.70 -21.84
N ARG A 92 2.54 -6.44 -22.23
CA ARG A 92 1.97 -5.91 -23.47
C ARG A 92 2.61 -6.72 -24.58
N LYS A 93 1.87 -7.65 -25.18
CA LYS A 93 2.24 -8.19 -26.49
C LYS A 93 2.16 -7.00 -27.45
N GLN A 94 3.31 -6.43 -27.80
CA GLN A 94 3.41 -5.58 -28.97
C GLN A 94 3.02 -6.46 -30.16
N LYS A 95 2.05 -5.99 -30.93
CA LYS A 95 1.55 -6.65 -32.13
C LYS A 95 2.36 -6.16 -33.31
#